data_AF-A0A9E5HHQ8-F1
#
_entry.id   AF-A0A9E5HHQ8-F1
#
_cell.length_a   1.000
_cell.length_b   1.000
_cell.length_c   1.000
_cell.angle_alpha   90.00
_cell.angle_beta   90.00
_cell.angle_gamma   90.00
#
_symmetry.space_group_name_H-M   'P 1'
#
loop_
_entity.id
_entity.type
_entity.pdbx_description
1 polymer ?
#
loop_
_entity_poly.entity_id
_entity_poly.type
_entity_poly.pdbx_seq_one_letter_code
_entity_poly.pdbx_strand_id
1 'polypeptide(L)'
;MEKINFAPGKTIFKKGDKADGLYIVGSGKVGIFFPTNHELIEPDITLGATEIFGEMGVIDTAPRMATAKALEETTVVYCSEKD
;
A
#
# COMPACT_ATOMS: atom_id res chain seq x y z
N MET A 1 -8.98 13.30 -0.15
CA MET A 1 -8.13 12.55 0.81
C MET A 1 -9.01 11.88 1.85
N GLU A 2 -8.81 10.60 2.13
CA GLU A 2 -9.59 9.81 3.09
C GLU A 2 -8.68 9.07 4.06
N LYS A 3 -9.00 9.08 5.36
CA LYS A 3 -8.27 8.32 6.38
C LYS A 3 -8.85 6.91 6.50
N ILE A 4 -8.01 5.89 6.41
CA ILE A 4 -8.41 4.47 6.48
C ILE A 4 -7.56 3.74 7.52
N ASN A 5 -8.19 2.90 8.34
CA ASN A 5 -7.50 2.08 9.35
C ASN A 5 -7.51 0.60 8.93
N PHE A 6 -6.39 -0.08 9.13
CA PHE A 6 -6.18 -1.49 8.83
C PHE A 6 -5.62 -2.22 10.04
N ALA A 7 -6.27 -3.32 10.41
CA ALA A 7 -5.75 -4.25 11.41
C ALA A 7 -4.51 -5.01 10.88
N PRO A 8 -3.65 -5.55 11.77
CA PRO A 8 -2.49 -6.36 11.37
C PRO A 8 -2.86 -7.49 10.39
N GLY A 9 -2.02 -7.68 9.38
CA GLY A 9 -2.19 -8.67 8.32
C GLY A 9 -3.22 -8.32 7.25
N LYS A 10 -3.99 -7.22 7.39
CA LYS A 10 -4.96 -6.82 6.37
C LYS A 10 -4.27 -6.31 5.13
N THR A 11 -4.79 -6.72 3.98
CA THR A 11 -4.35 -6.25 2.66
C THR A 11 -4.96 -4.87 2.39
N ILE A 12 -4.11 -3.93 2.01
CA ILE A 12 -4.50 -2.56 1.63
C ILE A 12 -4.89 -2.55 0.16
N PHE A 13 -4.03 -3.12 -0.70
CA PHE A 13 -4.33 -3.43 -2.10
C PHE A 13 -3.52 -4.64 -2.55
N LYS A 14 -3.96 -5.30 -3.63
CA LYS A 14 -3.27 -6.42 -4.26
C LYS A 14 -2.63 -6.00 -5.57
N LYS A 15 -1.61 -6.75 -5.97
CA LYS A 15 -1.07 -6.65 -7.32
C LYS A 15 -2.18 -6.88 -8.35
N GLY A 16 -2.23 -6.02 -9.36
CA GLY A 16 -3.22 -6.06 -10.43
C GLY A 16 -4.50 -5.29 -10.12
N ASP A 17 -4.72 -4.83 -8.89
CA ASP A 17 -5.82 -3.93 -8.59
C ASP A 17 -5.63 -2.60 -9.35
N LYS A 18 -6.74 -1.91 -9.62
CA LYS A 18 -6.67 -0.58 -10.24
C LYS A 18 -5.92 0.38 -9.31
N ALA A 19 -5.08 1.24 -9.89
CA ALA A 19 -4.46 2.35 -9.18
C ALA A 19 -5.15 3.66 -9.58
N ASP A 20 -5.99 4.19 -8.70
CA ASP A 20 -6.74 5.45 -8.89
C ASP A 20 -6.38 6.51 -7.83
N GLY A 21 -5.25 6.29 -7.16
CA GLY A 21 -4.71 7.13 -6.09
C GLY A 21 -3.53 6.49 -5.39
N LEU A 22 -2.91 7.24 -4.48
CA LEU A 22 -1.76 6.81 -3.67
C LEU A 22 -2.10 6.81 -2.19
N TYR A 23 -1.22 6.23 -1.40
CA TYR A 23 -1.37 6.15 0.05
C TYR A 23 -0.18 6.80 0.76
N ILE A 24 -0.45 7.42 1.90
CA ILE A 24 0.55 7.93 2.83
C ILE A 24 0.35 7.21 4.16
N VAL A 25 1.40 6.64 4.73
CA VAL A 25 1.31 6.01 6.06
C VAL A 25 1.20 7.12 7.12
N GLY A 26 0.08 7.17 7.84
CA GLY A 26 -0.10 8.09 8.96
C GLY A 26 0.52 7.55 10.25
N SER A 27 0.30 6.27 10.54
CA SER A 27 0.89 5.54 11.66
C SER A 27 0.88 4.04 11.39
N GLY A 28 1.73 3.28 12.08
CA GLY A 28 1.86 1.83 11.88
C GLY A 28 2.94 1.48 10.86
N LYS A 29 2.84 0.28 10.27
CA LYS A 29 3.79 -0.23 9.26
C LYS A 29 3.09 -0.95 8.12
N VAL A 30 3.56 -0.71 6.91
CA VAL A 30 3.09 -1.37 5.68
C VAL A 30 4.21 -2.21 5.08
N GLY A 31 3.92 -3.45 4.76
CA GLY A 31 4.79 -4.32 3.98
C GLY A 31 4.39 -4.30 2.51
N ILE A 32 5.36 -4.14 1.63
CA ILE A 32 5.21 -4.27 0.18
C ILE A 32 5.79 -5.61 -0.25
N PHE A 33 5.02 -6.33 -1.06
CA PHE A 33 5.36 -7.66 -1.54
C PHE A 33 5.32 -7.67 -3.07
N PHE A 34 6.47 -7.86 -3.70
CA PHE A 34 6.58 -7.93 -5.15
C PHE A 34 6.09 -9.29 -5.69
N PRO A 35 5.70 -9.37 -6.97
CA PRO A 35 5.18 -10.62 -7.56
C PRO A 35 6.15 -11.81 -7.50
N THR A 36 7.45 -11.54 -7.39
CA THR A 36 8.51 -12.54 -7.24
C THR A 36 8.55 -13.17 -5.84
N ASN A 37 7.92 -12.53 -4.85
CA ASN A 37 7.78 -13.05 -3.50
C ASN A 37 6.52 -13.91 -3.40
N HIS A 38 6.67 -15.19 -3.72
CA HIS A 38 5.54 -16.12 -3.80
C HIS A 38 4.97 -16.52 -2.42
N GLU A 39 5.79 -16.47 -1.36
CA GLU A 39 5.39 -16.91 -0.02
C GLU A 39 4.59 -15.81 0.71
N LEU A 40 4.87 -14.53 0.44
CA LEU A 40 4.22 -13.38 1.07
C LEU A 40 4.25 -13.40 2.61
N ILE A 41 5.28 -14.03 3.18
CA ILE A 41 5.52 -14.14 4.63
C ILE A 41 6.25 -12.88 5.11
N GLU A 42 7.45 -12.63 4.58
CA GLU A 42 8.24 -11.43 4.86
C GLU A 42 8.08 -10.42 3.73
N PRO A 43 7.96 -9.11 4.04
CA PRO A 43 7.85 -8.07 3.02
C PRO A 43 9.21 -7.81 2.36
N ASP A 44 9.19 -7.48 1.07
CA ASP A 44 10.37 -7.03 0.33
C ASP A 44 10.80 -5.62 0.78
N ILE A 45 9.82 -4.77 1.15
CA ILE A 45 10.04 -3.42 1.67
C ILE A 45 9.09 -3.19 2.84
N THR A 46 9.58 -2.63 3.94
CA THR A 46 8.77 -2.17 5.07
C THR A 46 8.76 -0.65 5.11
N LEU A 47 7.57 -0.07 5.17
CA LEU A 47 7.31 1.36 5.21
C LEU A 47 6.69 1.74 6.55
N GLY A 48 7.11 2.86 7.11
CA GLY A 48 6.59 3.49 8.33
C GLY A 48 5.91 4.82 8.06
N ALA A 49 5.61 5.54 9.14
CA ALA A 49 4.92 6.83 9.08
C ALA A 49 5.60 7.83 8.14
N THR A 50 4.80 8.64 7.47
CA THR A 50 5.14 9.66 6.46
C THR A 50 5.63 9.14 5.11
N GLU A 51 5.84 7.83 4.95
CA GLU A 51 6.21 7.25 3.66
C GLU A 51 4.99 7.13 2.73
N ILE A 52 5.24 7.33 1.44
CA ILE A 52 4.25 7.24 0.36
C ILE A 52 4.39 5.87 -0.31
N PHE A 53 3.26 5.27 -0.70
CA PHE A 53 3.27 4.02 -1.45
C PHE A 53 2.08 3.87 -2.41
N GLY A 54 2.27 3.00 -3.39
CA GLY A 54 1.29 2.72 -4.44
C GLY A 54 1.25 3.78 -5.54
N GLU A 55 2.09 4.81 -5.46
CA GLU A 55 2.19 5.92 -6.41
C GLU A 55 2.63 5.47 -7.81
N MET A 56 3.45 4.42 -7.93
CA MET A 56 3.91 3.96 -9.26
C MET A 56 2.75 3.59 -10.19
N GLY A 57 1.70 2.92 -9.70
CA GLY A 57 0.55 2.55 -10.53
C GLY A 57 -0.23 3.78 -11.05
N VAL A 58 -0.22 4.86 -10.27
CA VAL A 58 -0.82 6.15 -10.66
C VAL A 58 0.05 6.81 -11.74
N ILE A 59 1.35 6.97 -11.46
CA ILE A 59 2.31 7.64 -12.36
C ILE A 59 2.38 6.94 -13.72
N ASP A 60 2.46 5.62 -13.72
CA ASP A 60 2.59 4.81 -14.94
C ASP A 60 1.24 4.52 -15.62
N THR A 61 0.12 5.00 -15.04
CA THR A 61 -1.24 4.66 -15.49
C THR A 61 -1.43 3.14 -15.65
N ALA A 62 -0.95 2.39 -14.66
CA ALA A 62 -0.87 0.93 -14.66
C ALA A 62 -1.56 0.34 -13.40
N PRO A 63 -2.01 -0.92 -13.44
CA PRO A 63 -2.44 -1.61 -12.24
C PRO A 63 -1.34 -1.67 -11.17
N ARG A 64 -1.72 -1.88 -9.90
CA ARG A 64 -0.79 -2.02 -8.77
C ARG A 64 0.28 -3.07 -9.10
N MET A 65 1.55 -2.70 -8.97
CA MET A 65 2.69 -3.58 -9.32
C MET A 65 3.02 -4.60 -8.22
N ALA A 66 2.59 -4.33 -6.99
CA ALA A 66 2.87 -5.13 -5.80
C ALA A 66 1.61 -5.27 -4.94
N THR A 67 1.67 -6.13 -3.93
CA THR A 67 0.65 -6.22 -2.88
C THR A 67 1.13 -5.47 -1.65
N ALA A 68 0.25 -4.68 -1.03
CA ALA A 68 0.54 -3.97 0.22
C ALA A 68 -0.30 -4.56 1.37
N LYS A 69 0.32 -4.82 2.52
CA LYS A 69 -0.36 -5.30 3.73
C LYS A 69 0.05 -4.47 4.94
N ALA A 70 -0.88 -4.25 5.86
CA ALA A 70 -0.56 -3.74 7.19
C ALA A 70 0.20 -4.82 8.00
N LEU A 71 1.36 -4.49 8.55
CA LEU A 71 2.15 -5.40 9.40
C LEU A 71 1.74 -5.29 10.88
N GLU A 72 1.20 -4.14 11.25
CA GLU A 72 0.63 -3.84 12.57
C GLU A 72 -0.63 -2.97 12.40
N GLU A 73 -1.26 -2.53 13.50
CA GLU A 73 -2.35 -1.55 13.43
C GLU A 73 -1.89 -0.30 12.69
N THR A 74 -2.46 -0.07 11.50
CA THR A 74 -1.95 0.91 10.55
C THR A 74 -3.05 1.86 10.11
N THR A 75 -2.74 3.15 10.17
CA THR A 75 -3.56 4.21 9.59
C THR A 75 -2.88 4.72 8.33
N VAL A 76 -3.64 4.85 7.25
CA VAL A 76 -3.18 5.49 6.02
C VAL A 76 -4.10 6.63 5.63
N VAL A 77 -3.57 7.58 4.88
CA VAL A 77 -4.35 8.56 4.13
C VAL A 77 -4.31 8.16 2.67
N TYR A 78 -5.48 7.91 2.09
CA TYR A 78 -5.65 7.69 0.68
C TYR A 78 -5.90 9.02 -0.05
N CYS A 79 -5.13 9.28 -1.09
CA CYS A 79 -5.25 10.46 -1.94
C CYS A 79 -5.66 10.00 -3.34
N SER A 80 -6.89 10.31 -3.76
CA SER A 80 -7.36 9.94 -5.10
C SER A 80 -6.73 10.84 -6.16
N GLU A 81 -6.55 10.35 -7.39
CA GLU A 81 -6.11 11.19 -8.53
C GLU A 81 -7.06 12.36 -8.85
N LYS A 82 -8.31 12.25 -8.40
CA LYS A 82 -9.37 13.21 -8.71
C LYS A 82 -9.54 14.29 -7.63
N ASP A 83 -8.77 14.20 -6.55
CA ASP A 83 -8.81 15.12 -5.41
C ASP A 83 -7.92 16.36 -5.60
#